data_AF-A0A7W0UFW4-F1
#
_entry.id   AF-A0A7W0UFW4-F1
#
_cell.length_a   1.000
_cell.length_b   1.000
_cell.length_c   1.000
_cell.angle_alpha   90.00
_cell.angle_beta   90.00
_cell.angle_gamma   90.00
#
_symmetry.space_group_name_H-M   'P 1'
#
loop_
_entity.id
_entity.type
_entity.pdbx_description
1 polymer ?
#
loop_
_entity_poly.entity_id
_entity_poly.type
_entity_poly.pdbx_seq_one_letter_code
_entity_poly.pdbx_strand_id
1 'polypeptide(L)' 'MIGICRHASRNVEHWQNGDMCLRWTAAGMLEAERQFRCVIGYPKLPALAVTIKHDIARQTIIDTPAPEVAASPV' A
#
# COMPACT_ATOMS: atom_id res chain seq x y z
N MET A 1 15.11 2.97 3.34
CA MET A 1 15.19 4.33 2.78
C MET A 1 16.52 5.02 3.11
N ILE A 2 16.71 5.65 4.29
CA ILE A 2 17.89 6.50 4.57
C ILE A 2 19.25 5.78 4.47
N GLY A 3 19.28 4.48 4.78
CA GLY A 3 20.50 3.66 4.69
C GLY A 3 20.96 3.41 3.25
N ILE A 4 20.02 3.26 2.30
CA ILE A 4 20.32 2.96 0.90
C ILE A 4 20.83 4.21 0.19
N CYS A 5 20.21 5.37 0.43
CA CYS A 5 20.72 6.65 -0.08
C CYS A 5 22.13 6.95 0.45
N ARG A 6 22.39 6.62 1.74
CA ARG A 6 23.72 6.79 2.35
C ARG A 6 24.75 5.83 1.77
N HIS A 7 24.36 4.60 1.43
CA HIS A 7 25.24 3.64 0.76
C HIS A 7 25.58 4.08 -0.66
N ALA A 8 24.57 4.48 -1.44
CA ALA A 8 24.76 5.00 -2.79
C ALA A 8 25.67 6.24 -2.83
N SER A 9 25.51 7.15 -1.86
CA SER A 9 26.33 8.37 -1.78
C SER A 9 27.76 8.12 -1.27
N ARG A 10 27.99 7.06 -0.48
CA ARG A 10 29.31 6.72 0.06
C ARG A 10 30.29 6.20 -1.00
N ASN A 11 29.80 5.65 -2.10
CA ASN A 11 30.62 5.15 -3.21
C ASN A 11 30.99 6.22 -4.24
N VAL A 12 30.52 7.47 -4.06
CA VAL A 12 30.80 8.56 -5.00
C VAL A 12 32.07 9.27 -4.56
N GLU A 13 33.13 9.11 -5.33
CA GLU A 13 34.47 9.66 -5.00
C GLU A 13 34.69 11.08 -5.54
N HIS A 14 34.07 11.43 -6.68
CA HIS A 14 34.34 12.67 -7.40
C HIS A 14 33.11 13.59 -7.49
N TRP A 15 32.77 14.25 -6.39
CA TRP A 15 31.67 15.20 -6.34
C TRP A 15 31.99 16.50 -7.07
N GLN A 16 31.18 16.88 -8.06
CA GLN A 16 31.44 18.07 -8.89
C GLN A 16 30.51 19.26 -8.61
N ASN A 17 29.22 19.04 -8.32
CA ASN A 17 28.29 20.13 -7.99
C ASN A 17 27.11 19.66 -7.11
N GLY A 18 26.24 20.60 -6.73
CA GLY A 18 25.02 20.29 -5.96
C GLY A 18 23.94 19.49 -6.72
N ASP A 19 23.82 19.63 -8.04
CA ASP A 19 22.93 18.81 -8.87
C ASP A 19 23.32 17.33 -8.85
N MET A 20 24.62 17.04 -8.72
CA MET A 20 25.12 15.69 -8.56
C MET A 20 24.62 15.07 -7.25
N CYS A 21 24.62 15.82 -6.14
CA CYS A 21 24.02 15.38 -4.87
C CYS A 21 22.54 15.06 -5.01
N LEU A 22 21.78 15.90 -5.74
CA LEU A 22 20.36 15.67 -6.00
C LEU A 22 20.14 14.41 -6.85
N ARG A 23 20.92 14.21 -7.92
CA ARG A 23 20.82 13.02 -8.78
C ARG A 23 21.15 11.73 -8.03
N TRP A 24 22.20 11.73 -7.22
CA TRP A 24 22.56 10.56 -6.41
C TRP A 24 21.58 10.29 -5.28
N THR A 25 20.96 11.32 -4.72
CA THR A 25 19.85 11.16 -3.76
C THR A 25 18.63 10.56 -4.44
N ALA A 26 18.26 11.05 -5.63
CA ALA A 26 17.16 10.50 -6.43
C ALA A 26 17.42 9.04 -6.83
N ALA A 27 18.65 8.72 -7.28
CA ALA A 27 19.06 7.35 -7.58
C ALA A 27 19.00 6.44 -6.34
N GLY A 28 19.44 6.95 -5.19
CA GLY A 28 19.35 6.24 -3.91
C GLY A 28 17.91 6.00 -3.45
N MET A 29 16.98 6.90 -3.78
CA MET A 29 15.55 6.72 -3.50
C MET A 29 14.92 5.67 -4.42
N LEU A 30 15.28 5.67 -5.71
CA LEU A 30 14.81 4.68 -6.68
C LEU A 30 15.33 3.27 -6.37
N GLU A 31 16.59 3.15 -5.93
CA GLU A 31 17.12 1.86 -5.49
C GLU A 31 16.52 1.42 -4.15
N ALA A 32 16.20 2.37 -3.26
CA ALA A 32 15.45 2.07 -2.05
C ALA A 32 14.05 1.53 -2.35
N GLU A 33 13.41 2.01 -3.42
CA GLU A 33 12.12 1.53 -3.89
C GLU A 33 12.15 0.03 -4.21
N ARG A 34 13.19 -0.42 -4.92
CA ARG A 34 13.37 -1.82 -5.34
C ARG A 34 13.70 -2.75 -4.17
N GLN A 35 14.35 -2.21 -3.15
CA GLN A 35 14.75 -2.94 -1.94
C GLN A 35 13.66 -2.96 -0.86
N PHE A 36 12.58 -2.18 -1.01
CA PHE A 36 11.42 -2.37 -0.15
C PHE A 36 10.86 -3.77 -0.41
N ARG A 37 11.02 -4.67 0.57
CA ARG A 37 10.43 -6.01 0.48
C ARG A 37 8.91 -5.83 0.49
N CYS A 38 8.27 -6.06 -0.64
CA CYS A 38 6.83 -6.22 -0.68
C CYS A 38 6.44 -7.46 0.14
N VAL A 39 5.31 -7.39 0.84
CA VAL A 39 4.77 -8.54 1.58
C VAL A 39 4.55 -9.70 0.61
N ILE A 40 4.99 -10.91 0.98
CA ILE A 40 4.78 -12.10 0.15
C ILE A 40 3.28 -12.25 -0.12
N GLY A 41 2.89 -12.34 -1.39
CA GLY A 41 1.49 -12.47 -1.79
C GLY A 41 0.72 -11.15 -1.91
N TYR A 42 1.37 -9.99 -1.76
CA TYR A 42 0.72 -8.69 -1.96
C TYR A 42 -0.08 -8.53 -3.28
N PRO A 43 0.29 -9.14 -4.43
CA PRO A 43 -0.48 -8.98 -5.66
C PRO A 43 -1.88 -9.60 -5.59
N LYS A 44 -2.12 -10.51 -4.63
CA LYS A 44 -3.42 -11.17 -4.41
C LYS A 44 -4.33 -10.39 -3.45
N LEU A 45 -3.79 -9.46 -2.67
CA LEU A 45 -4.56 -8.67 -1.70
C LEU A 45 -5.70 -7.85 -2.33
N PRO A 46 -5.53 -7.22 -3.52
CA PRO A 46 -6.64 -6.50 -4.15
C PRO A 46 -7.82 -7.40 -4.50
N ALA A 47 -7.55 -8.60 -5.04
CA ALA A 47 -8.59 -9.57 -5.36
C ALA A 47 -9.33 -10.02 -4.10
N LEU A 48 -8.58 -10.31 -3.02
CA LEU A 48 -9.18 -10.65 -1.72
C LEU A 48 -10.07 -9.51 -1.18
N ALA A 49 -9.61 -8.27 -1.26
CA ALA A 49 -10.37 -7.12 -0.78
C ALA A 49 -11.70 -6.92 -1.53
N VAL A 50 -11.72 -7.18 -2.84
CA VAL A 50 -12.96 -7.14 -3.64
C VAL A 50 -13.93 -8.23 -3.20
N THR A 51 -13.44 -9.45 -3.01
CA THR A 51 -14.28 -10.57 -2.55
C THR A 51 -14.88 -10.29 -1.18
N ILE A 52 -14.07 -9.80 -0.23
CA ILE A 52 -14.55 -9.45 1.12
C ILE A 52 -15.63 -8.37 1.06
N LYS A 53 -15.43 -7.32 0.24
CA LYS A 53 -16.45 -6.27 0.07
C LYS A 53 -17.76 -6.83 -0.48
N HIS A 54 -17.68 -7.74 -1.44
CA HIS A 54 -18.86 -8.39 -2.01
C HIS A 54 -19.57 -9.28 -0.98
N ASP A 55 -18.82 -10.01 -0.16
CA ASP A 55 -19.38 -10.89 0.88
C ASP A 55 -20.08 -10.08 1.96
N ILE A 56 -19.43 -9.03 2.47
CA ILE A 56 -20.03 -8.09 3.44
C ILE A 56 -21.31 -7.47 2.88
N ALA A 57 -21.32 -7.06 1.61
CA ALA A 57 -22.52 -6.52 0.98
C ALA A 57 -23.64 -7.58 0.90
N ARG A 58 -23.31 -8.86 0.65
CA ARG A 58 -24.30 -9.95 0.71
C ARG A 58 -24.81 -10.17 2.12
N GLN A 59 -23.94 -10.23 3.13
CA GLN A 59 -24.38 -10.37 4.53
C GLN A 59 -25.25 -9.20 4.98
N THR A 60 -24.92 -7.95 4.61
CA THR A 60 -25.76 -6.78 4.97
C THR A 60 -27.18 -6.86 4.41
N ILE A 61 -27.35 -7.48 3.23
CA ILE A 61 -28.65 -7.71 2.61
C ILE A 61 -29.42 -8.81 3.37
N ILE A 62 -28.71 -9.82 3.88
CA ILE A 62 -29.29 -10.93 4.65
C ILE A 62 -29.64 -10.49 6.08
N ASP A 63 -28.81 -9.64 6.69
CA ASP A 63 -28.96 -9.08 8.04
C ASP A 63 -29.81 -7.80 8.06
N THR A 64 -30.42 -7.39 6.94
CA THR A 64 -31.52 -6.43 6.99
C THR A 64 -32.76 -7.18 7.44
N PRO A 65 -33.20 -7.12 8.72
CA PRO A 65 -34.58 -7.44 9.01
C PRO A 65 -35.38 -6.44 8.19
N ALA A 66 -36.09 -6.93 7.17
CA ALA A 66 -37.23 -6.22 6.62
C ALA A 66 -38.03 -5.66 7.80
N PRO A 67 -38.45 -4.38 7.77
CA PRO A 67 -39.10 -3.73 8.90
C PRO A 67 -40.15 -4.68 9.43
N GLU A 68 -39.87 -5.22 10.62
CA GLU A 68 -40.73 -6.18 11.29
C GLU A 68 -42.09 -5.52 11.32
N VAL A 69 -42.99 -6.19 10.61
CA VAL A 69 -44.38 -5.85 10.44
C VAL A 69 -44.89 -5.37 11.79
N ALA A 70 -45.12 -4.06 11.91
CA ALA A 70 -45.97 -3.49 12.93
C ALA A 70 -47.39 -4.01 12.69
N ALA A 71 -47.61 -5.29 12.96
CA ALA A 71 -48.93 -5.84 13.18
C ALA A 71 -49.25 -5.58 14.65
N SER A 72 -50.29 -4.76 14.84
CA SER A 72 -51.07 -4.60 16.07
C SER A 72 -51.37 -5.95 16.75
N PRO A 73 -51.66 -5.96 18.06
CA PRO A 73 -53.08 -5.86 18.44
C PRO A 73 -53.33 -5.17 19.80
N VAL A 74 -54.25 -4.18 19.84
CA VAL A 74 -55.30 -3.99 20.88
C VAL A 74 -56.47 -3.26 20.24
#